data_AF-A0A9D7SWF4-F1
#
_entry.id   AF-A0A9D7SWF4-F1
#
_cell.length_a   1.000
_cell.length_b   1.000
_cell.length_c   1.000
_cell.angle_alpha   90.00
_cell.angle_beta   90.00
_cell.angle_gamma   90.00
#
_symmetry.space_group_name_H-M   'P 1'
#
loop_
_entity.id
_entity.type
_entity.pdbx_description
1 polymer ?
#
loop_
_entity_poly.entity_id
_entity_poly.type
_entity_poly.pdbx_seq_one_letter_code
_entity_poly.pdbx_strand_id
1 'polypeptide(L)'
;MTELDRHPHIFNFPVKITSENTLYQYTNATRMLRCLKLIIAFVFGLAVLMIYQAASGKTEKIGFWLMLAVLGVILLPMGYFIIKAMKGK
;
A
#
# COMPACT_ATOMS: atom_id res chain seq x y z
N MET A 1 5.01 -14.04 -4.28
CA MET A 1 5.68 -13.56 -3.05
C MET A 1 7.00 -12.95 -3.47
N THR A 2 7.30 -11.74 -3.02
CA THR A 2 8.63 -11.13 -3.22
C THR A 2 9.57 -11.53 -2.08
N GLU A 3 10.88 -11.32 -2.23
CA GLU A 3 11.85 -11.56 -1.14
C GLU A 3 11.46 -10.83 0.15
N LEU A 4 10.95 -9.59 0.04
CA LEU A 4 10.43 -8.84 1.19
C LEU A 4 9.29 -9.57 1.93
N ASP A 5 8.40 -10.29 1.23
CA ASP A 5 7.30 -11.03 1.87
C ASP A 5 7.80 -12.27 2.63
N ARG A 6 8.99 -12.79 2.28
CA ARG A 6 9.58 -14.00 2.89
C ARG A 6 10.26 -13.71 4.22
N HIS A 7 10.61 -12.45 4.48
CA HIS A 7 11.34 -12.04 5.69
C HIS A 7 10.54 -11.01 6.51
N PRO A 8 9.33 -11.34 7.02
CA PRO A 8 8.51 -10.39 7.77
C PRO A 8 9.14 -9.91 9.09
N HIS A 9 10.17 -10.59 9.60
CA HIS A 9 10.85 -10.23 10.83
C HIS A 9 11.66 -8.92 10.74
N ILE A 10 11.99 -8.45 9.54
CA ILE A 10 12.70 -7.16 9.33
C ILE A 10 11.74 -5.96 9.26
N PHE A 11 10.43 -6.21 9.31
CA PHE A 11 9.44 -5.14 9.22
C PHE A 11 9.37 -4.35 10.52
N ASN A 12 8.97 -3.08 10.41
CA ASN A 12 8.67 -2.28 11.57
C ASN A 12 7.23 -2.56 12.03
N PHE A 13 7.06 -2.98 13.28
CA PHE A 13 5.77 -3.28 13.87
C PHE A 13 5.38 -2.23 14.92
N PRO A 14 4.12 -1.76 14.95
CA PRO A 14 3.66 -0.77 15.93
C PRO A 14 3.50 -1.35 17.34
N VAL A 15 3.60 -2.67 17.49
CA VAL A 15 3.51 -3.38 18.76
C VAL A 15 4.69 -4.34 18.89
N LYS A 16 5.08 -4.65 20.13
CA LYS A 16 6.14 -5.62 20.41
C LYS A 16 5.72 -7.01 19.93
N ILE A 17 6.59 -7.66 19.17
CA ILE A 17 6.37 -9.04 18.69
C ILE A 17 6.65 -10.02 19.84
N THR A 18 5.65 -10.87 20.12
CA THR A 18 5.71 -11.98 21.07
C THR A 18 5.39 -13.28 20.35
N SER A 19 5.77 -14.42 20.90
CA SER A 19 5.46 -15.75 20.32
C SER A 19 3.97 -15.93 20.05
N GLU A 20 3.10 -15.39 20.90
CA GLU A 20 1.64 -15.46 20.81
C GLU A 20 1.07 -14.61 19.66
N ASN A 21 1.64 -13.42 19.40
CA ASN A 21 1.13 -12.49 18.39
C ASN A 21 1.87 -12.57 17.04
N THR A 22 3.02 -13.25 16.98
CA THR A 22 3.91 -13.29 15.81
C THR A 22 3.17 -13.69 14.55
N LEU A 23 2.40 -14.79 14.60
CA LEU A 23 1.67 -15.30 13.45
C LEU A 23 0.64 -14.29 12.93
N TYR A 24 -0.08 -13.63 13.84
CA TYR A 24 -1.07 -12.62 13.50
C TYR A 24 -0.42 -11.39 12.87
N GLN A 25 0.63 -10.85 13.49
CA GLN A 25 1.31 -9.64 13.01
C GLN A 25 2.00 -9.85 11.67
N TYR A 26 2.69 -10.99 11.49
CA TYR A 26 3.36 -11.29 10.22
C TYR A 26 2.36 -11.52 9.09
N THR A 27 1.25 -12.21 9.37
CA THR A 27 0.18 -12.39 8.39
C THR A 27 -0.47 -11.06 8.03
N ASN A 28 -0.71 -10.19 9.02
CA ASN A 28 -1.31 -8.87 8.79
C ASN A 28 -0.38 -7.98 7.96
N ALA A 29 0.91 -7.92 8.28
CA ALA A 29 1.90 -7.11 7.57
C ALA A 29 2.14 -7.60 6.13
N THR A 30 2.23 -8.92 5.92
CA THR A 30 2.37 -9.47 4.55
C THR A 30 1.11 -9.31 3.70
N ARG A 31 -0.09 -9.23 4.30
CA ARG A 31 -1.33 -8.86 3.59
C ARG A 31 -1.33 -7.37 3.24
N MET A 32 -0.92 -6.50 4.17
CA MET A 32 -0.76 -5.07 3.91
C MET A 32 0.19 -4.82 2.72
N LEU A 33 1.35 -5.48 2.72
CA LEU A 33 2.34 -5.32 1.67
C LEU A 33 1.83 -5.81 0.30
N ARG A 34 1.02 -6.87 0.25
CA ARG A 34 0.35 -7.32 -0.98
C ARG A 34 -0.65 -6.28 -1.50
N CYS A 35 -1.49 -5.72 -0.63
CA CYS A 35 -2.41 -4.65 -1.01
C CYS A 35 -1.65 -3.43 -1.55
N LEU A 36 -0.58 -3.02 -0.87
CA LEU A 36 0.24 -1.88 -1.29
C LEU A 36 0.88 -2.10 -2.67
N LYS A 37 1.42 -3.30 -2.94
CA LYS A 37 1.98 -3.65 -4.26
C LYS A 37 0.93 -3.54 -5.37
N LEU A 38 -0.29 -4.03 -5.12
CA LEU A 38 -1.38 -3.92 -6.10
C LEU A 38 -1.72 -2.45 -6.37
N ILE A 39 -1.87 -1.64 -5.31
CA ILE A 39 -2.14 -0.21 -5.43
C ILE A 39 -1.05 0.48 -6.26
N ILE A 40 0.22 0.21 -5.95
CA ILE A 40 1.36 0.76 -6.70
C ILE A 40 1.27 0.39 -8.18
N ALA A 41 0.99 -0.88 -8.51
CA ALA A 41 0.84 -1.32 -9.90
C ALA A 41 -0.30 -0.58 -10.61
N PHE A 42 -1.45 -0.39 -9.96
CA PHE A 42 -2.56 0.39 -10.51
C PHE A 42 -2.21 1.86 -10.71
N VAL A 43 -1.55 2.50 -9.74
CA VAL A 43 -1.12 3.90 -9.83
C VAL A 43 -0.17 4.09 -11.01
N PHE A 44 0.81 3.20 -11.19
CA PHE A 44 1.72 3.26 -12.35
C PHE A 44 0.99 2.99 -13.67
N GLY A 45 0.05 2.04 -13.72
CA GLY A 45 -0.77 1.81 -14.90
C GLY A 45 -1.59 3.04 -15.32
N LEU A 46 -2.23 3.69 -14.35
CA LEU A 46 -2.96 4.94 -14.58
C LEU A 46 -2.03 6.08 -15.01
N ALA A 47 -0.84 6.19 -14.39
CA ALA A 47 0.14 7.20 -14.75
C ALA A 47 0.58 7.08 -16.22
N VAL A 48 0.82 5.86 -16.72
CA VAL A 48 1.16 5.62 -18.13
C VAL A 48 0.03 6.05 -19.07
N LEU A 49 -1.22 5.71 -18.75
CA LEU A 49 -2.38 6.14 -19.55
C LEU A 49 -2.53 7.66 -19.58
N MET A 50 -2.21 8.33 -18.47
CA MET A 50 -2.25 9.79 -18.40
C MET A 50 -1.15 10.45 -19.21
N ILE A 51 0.07 9.91 -19.18
CA ILE A 51 1.18 10.38 -20.02
C ILE A 51 0.77 10.26 -21.50
N TYR A 52 0.17 9.14 -21.90
CA TYR A 52 -0.32 8.95 -23.27
C TYR A 52 -1.39 9.97 -23.66
N GLN A 53 -2.37 10.24 -22.80
CA GLN A 53 -3.43 11.23 -23.06
C GLN A 53 -2.87 12.66 -23.16
N ALA A 54 -1.94 13.02 -22.27
CA ALA A 54 -1.27 14.31 -22.30
C ALA A 54 -0.46 14.50 -23.59
N ALA A 55 0.28 13.47 -24.03
CA ALA A 55 1.01 13.48 -25.30
C ALA A 55 0.08 13.57 -26.52
N SER A 56 -1.14 13.04 -26.43
CA SER A 56 -2.16 13.11 -27.48
C SER A 56 -2.86 14.49 -27.58
N GLY A 57 -2.39 15.50 -26.85
CA GLY A 57 -2.93 16.86 -26.88
C GLY A 57 -4.26 17.03 -26.16
N LYS A 58 -4.72 16.04 -25.38
CA LYS A 58 -5.86 16.19 -24.48
C LYS A 58 -5.41 16.93 -23.23
N THR A 59 -5.70 18.23 -23.17
CA THR A 59 -5.34 19.09 -22.05
C THR A 59 -6.21 18.80 -20.83
N GLU A 60 -5.90 17.73 -20.09
CA GLU A 60 -6.56 17.48 -18.81
C GLU A 60 -5.79 18.15 -17.65
N LYS A 61 -6.54 18.80 -16.75
CA LYS A 61 -6.03 19.27 -15.45
C LYS A 61 -5.83 18.06 -14.52
N ILE A 62 -4.78 17.30 -14.79
CA ILE A 62 -4.49 16.00 -14.17
C ILE A 62 -4.02 16.13 -12.70
N GLY A 63 -3.52 17.30 -12.29
CA GLY A 63 -2.62 17.39 -11.14
C GLY A 63 -3.23 17.11 -9.76
N PHE A 64 -4.27 17.85 -9.36
CA PHE A 64 -4.62 17.93 -7.93
C PHE A 64 -5.49 16.76 -7.45
N TRP A 65 -6.60 16.48 -8.14
CA TRP A 65 -7.56 15.45 -7.71
C TRP A 65 -6.98 14.04 -7.81
N LEU A 66 -6.15 13.78 -8.82
CA LEU A 66 -5.43 12.51 -8.92
C LEU A 66 -4.46 12.34 -7.75
N MET A 67 -3.69 13.37 -7.42
CA MET A 67 -2.73 13.30 -6.31
C MET A 67 -3.44 13.02 -4.99
N LEU A 68 -4.59 13.66 -4.76
CA LEU A 68 -5.41 13.40 -3.58
C LEU A 68 -5.99 11.98 -3.59
N ALA A 69 -6.44 11.48 -4.75
CA ALA A 69 -6.96 10.12 -4.90
C ALA A 69 -5.87 9.07 -4.65
N VAL A 70 -4.67 9.24 -5.22
CA VAL A 70 -3.52 8.34 -5.01
C VAL A 70 -3.14 8.31 -3.53
N LEU A 71 -3.05 9.47 -2.88
CA LEU A 71 -2.81 9.55 -1.44
C LEU A 71 -3.89 8.80 -0.65
N GLY A 72 -5.16 9.03 -0.95
CA GLY A 72 -6.26 8.33 -0.28
C GLY A 72 -6.18 6.81 -0.44
N VAL A 73 -5.96 6.33 -1.65
CA VAL A 73 -5.90 4.89 -1.95
C VAL A 73 -4.71 4.21 -1.28
N ILE A 74 -3.59 4.89 -1.08
CA ILE A 74 -2.44 4.36 -0.33
C ILE A 74 -2.67 4.42 1.18
N LEU A 75 -3.10 5.58 1.69
CA LEU A 75 -3.18 5.86 3.13
C LEU A 75 -4.32 5.10 3.82
N LEU A 76 -5.49 4.97 3.17
CA LEU A 76 -6.65 4.28 3.75
C LEU A 76 -6.37 2.81 4.14
N PRO A 77 -5.87 1.95 3.23
CA PRO A 77 -5.56 0.56 3.58
C PRO A 77 -4.38 0.49 4.56
N MET A 78 -3.34 1.33 4.41
CA MET A 78 -2.26 1.37 5.39
C MET A 78 -2.77 1.67 6.80
N GLY A 79 -3.60 2.71 6.94
CA GLY A 79 -4.22 3.07 8.22
C GLY A 79 -5.06 1.93 8.79
N TYR A 80 -5.88 1.28 7.95
CA TYR A 80 -6.65 0.11 8.36
C TYR A 80 -5.75 -1.03 8.89
N PHE A 81 -4.69 -1.38 8.17
CA PHE A 81 -3.79 -2.47 8.56
C PHE A 81 -2.99 -2.14 9.82
N ILE A 82 -2.58 -0.87 10.00
CA ILE A 82 -1.89 -0.39 11.21
C ILE A 82 -2.84 -0.43 12.42
N ILE A 83 -4.06 0.12 12.31
CA ILE A 83 -5.06 0.06 13.38
C ILE A 83 -5.35 -1.39 13.76
N LYS A 84 -5.46 -2.27 12.76
CA LYS A 84 -5.64 -3.71 12.97
C LYS A 84 -4.45 -4.40 13.65
N ALA A 85 -3.22 -3.95 13.37
CA ALA A 85 -2.03 -4.41 14.06
C ALA A 85 -2.00 -3.93 15.53
N MET A 86 -2.40 -2.69 15.78
CA MET A 86 -2.44 -2.07 17.10
C MET A 86 -3.52 -2.65 18.02
N LYS A 87 -4.68 -3.01 17.46
CA LYS A 87 -5.75 -3.66 18.24
C LYS A 87 -5.33 -5.02 18.81
N GLY A 88 -4.20 -5.57 18.37
CA GLY A 88 -3.73 -6.90 18.79
C GLY A 88 -4.73 -7.98 18.38
N LYS A 89 -4.40 -9.23 18.66
CA LYS A 89 -5.45 -10.17 19.05
C LYS A 89 -5.55 -10.08 20.56
#